data_AF-A0AAW4HS14-F1
#
_entry.id   AF-A0AAW4HS14-F1
#
_cell.length_a   1.000
_cell.length_b   1.000
_cell.length_c   1.000
_cell.angle_alpha   90.00
_cell.angle_beta   90.00
_cell.angle_gamma   90.00
#
_symmetry.space_group_name_H-M   'P 1'
#
loop_
_entity.id
_entity.type
_entity.pdbx_description
1 polymer ?
#
loop_
_entity_poly.entity_id
_entity_poly.type
_entity_poly.pdbx_seq_one_letter_code
_entity_poly.pdbx_strand_id
1 'polypeptide(L)'
;MIKSFYLLKPKMFTADMYYKVFVTGDCIYFIKIGGQFHSRHAYKKQLPGISELLFLFWFKKIEKKQLNLETEIDTKIHTGNIHELLQLKNTFSIEINTIEEVLLNKRGTFHTGFNDNGTISFMLKNGQKIKFIIPEETLFSSIEEIFDQYEQTIFVREVF
;
A
#
# COMPACT_ATOMS: atom_id res chain seq x y z
N MET A 1 -15.00 1.35 11.42
CA MET A 1 -13.62 0.85 11.53
C MET A 1 -12.86 1.37 10.32
N ILE A 2 -11.73 2.06 10.51
CA ILE A 2 -10.93 2.55 9.37
C ILE A 2 -10.33 1.32 8.68
N LYS A 3 -10.76 1.05 7.46
CA LYS A 3 -10.24 -0.04 6.63
C LYS A 3 -8.91 0.41 5.97
N SER A 4 -8.08 -0.56 5.58
CA SER A 4 -6.80 -0.29 4.94
C SER A 4 -6.46 -1.34 3.88
N PHE A 5 -5.58 -0.97 2.95
CA PHE A 5 -5.03 -1.86 1.92
C PHE A 5 -3.56 -1.53 1.65
N TYR A 6 -2.86 -2.37 0.88
CA TYR A 6 -1.44 -2.17 0.61
C TYR A 6 -1.18 -1.73 -0.82
N LEU A 7 -0.20 -0.85 -0.99
CA LEU A 7 0.27 -0.38 -2.29
C LEU A 7 1.79 -0.35 -2.35
N LEU A 8 2.32 -0.53 -3.54
CA LEU A 8 3.75 -0.42 -3.82
C LEU A 8 4.00 0.76 -4.76
N LYS A 9 4.88 1.68 -4.33
CA LYS A 9 5.32 2.80 -5.16
C LYS A 9 6.61 2.42 -5.88
N PRO A 10 6.58 2.24 -7.21
CA PRO A 10 7.77 1.87 -7.97
C PRO A 10 8.79 3.00 -7.93
N LYS A 11 10.07 2.65 -7.81
CA LYS A 11 11.19 3.60 -7.91
C LYS A 11 12.20 3.15 -8.96
N MET A 12 12.63 4.11 -9.78
CA MET A 12 13.47 3.81 -10.95
C MET A 12 14.92 3.42 -10.57
N PHE A 13 15.45 3.90 -9.44
CA PHE A 13 16.88 3.73 -9.07
C PHE A 13 17.11 3.16 -7.67
N THR A 14 16.05 2.93 -6.90
CA THR A 14 16.14 2.39 -5.53
C THR A 14 15.02 1.38 -5.33
N ALA A 15 15.11 0.56 -4.29
CA ALA A 15 14.02 -0.35 -3.93
C ALA A 15 12.68 0.38 -3.81
N ASP A 16 11.62 -0.30 -4.24
CA ASP A 16 10.26 0.23 -4.18
C ASP A 16 9.83 0.45 -2.74
N MET A 17 8.82 1.30 -2.56
CA MET A 17 8.28 1.62 -1.24
C MET A 17 6.95 0.93 -1.02
N TYR A 18 6.82 0.25 0.12
CA TYR A 18 5.61 -0.47 0.50
C TYR A 18 4.81 0.36 1.50
N TYR A 19 3.56 0.65 1.15
CA TYR A 19 2.64 1.51 1.89
C TYR A 19 1.46 0.72 2.41
N LYS A 20 1.05 1.03 3.63
CA LYS A 20 -0.29 0.76 4.13
C LYS A 20 -1.12 2.02 3.96
N VAL A 21 -2.24 1.88 3.25
CA VAL A 21 -3.09 2.99 2.82
C VAL A 21 -4.37 2.97 3.63
N PHE A 22 -4.70 4.11 4.23
CA PHE A 22 -5.92 4.31 5.01
C PHE A 22 -6.78 5.36 4.33
N VAL A 23 -8.04 5.04 4.08
CA VAL A 23 -9.01 6.00 3.54
C VAL A 23 -9.89 6.47 4.69
N THR A 24 -10.04 7.79 4.79
CA THR A 24 -10.93 8.46 5.75
C THR A 24 -11.90 9.35 4.99
N GLY A 25 -12.78 10.09 5.68
CA GLY A 25 -13.73 10.99 5.00
C GLY A 25 -13.06 12.16 4.27
N ASP A 26 -11.93 12.63 4.77
CA ASP A 26 -11.29 13.86 4.27
C ASP A 26 -9.97 13.60 3.53
N CYS A 27 -9.28 12.51 3.88
CA CYS A 27 -7.92 12.22 3.42
C CYS A 27 -7.68 10.74 3.15
N ILE A 28 -6.76 10.48 2.22
CA ILE A 28 -6.12 9.18 2.01
C ILE A 28 -4.69 9.26 2.55
N TYR A 29 -4.36 8.44 3.54
CA TYR A 29 -3.05 8.41 4.19
C TYR A 29 -2.21 7.26 3.65
N PHE A 30 -0.98 7.56 3.24
CA PHE A 30 -0.02 6.60 2.71
C PHE A 30 1.12 6.44 3.71
N ILE A 31 1.01 5.49 4.62
CA ILE A 31 2.01 5.25 5.66
C ILE A 31 3.04 4.26 5.14
N LYS A 32 4.30 4.68 5.03
CA LYS A 32 5.38 3.79 4.60
C LYS A 32 5.65 2.77 5.69
N ILE A 33 5.42 1.50 5.40
CA ILE A 33 5.72 0.38 6.30
C ILE A 33 7.01 -0.35 5.91
N GLY A 34 7.49 -0.17 4.67
CA GLY A 34 8.82 -0.63 4.29
C GLY A 34 9.15 -0.54 2.81
N GLY A 35 9.86 -1.54 2.27
CA GLY A 35 10.33 -1.59 0.88
C GLY A 35 9.86 -2.83 0.12
N GLN A 36 10.27 -3.02 -1.14
CA GLN A 36 9.77 -4.09 -2.05
C GLN A 36 9.72 -5.52 -1.46
N PHE A 37 10.60 -5.83 -0.51
CA PHE A 37 10.65 -7.13 0.19
C PHE A 37 9.66 -7.27 1.36
N HIS A 38 8.78 -6.28 1.58
CA HIS A 38 7.73 -6.35 2.60
C HIS A 38 6.58 -7.28 2.25
N SER A 39 6.41 -7.61 0.96
CA SER A 39 5.44 -8.59 0.54
C SER A 39 5.86 -9.97 1.06
N ARG A 40 5.02 -10.62 1.87
CA ARG A 40 5.21 -12.02 2.29
C ARG A 40 5.36 -12.95 1.08
N HIS A 41 4.78 -12.59 -0.07
CA HIS A 41 4.90 -13.32 -1.33
C HIS A 41 6.27 -13.12 -1.98
N ALA A 42 6.79 -11.90 -1.99
CA ALA A 42 8.14 -11.61 -2.51
C ALA A 42 9.21 -12.45 -1.82
N TYR A 43 9.07 -12.65 -0.50
CA TYR A 43 10.00 -13.44 0.29
C TYR A 43 9.94 -14.95 0.01
N LYS A 44 8.74 -15.52 -0.13
CA LYS A 44 8.55 -16.98 -0.32
C LYS A 44 9.06 -17.50 -1.67
N LYS A 45 9.06 -16.67 -2.72
CA LYS A 45 9.52 -17.08 -4.06
C LYS A 45 11.04 -17.02 -4.25
N GLN A 46 11.78 -16.33 -3.39
CA GLN A 46 13.18 -15.96 -3.66
C GLN A 46 14.24 -16.91 -3.07
N LEU A 47 13.87 -17.89 -2.26
CA LEU A 47 14.85 -18.76 -1.58
C LEU A 47 14.75 -20.22 -2.04
N PRO A 48 15.60 -20.67 -2.98
CA PRO A 48 15.74 -22.09 -3.27
C PRO A 48 16.61 -22.75 -2.20
N GLY A 49 16.06 -23.77 -1.51
CA GLY A 49 16.79 -24.85 -0.84
C GLY A 49 17.80 -24.50 0.27
N ILE A 50 17.65 -25.16 1.44
CA ILE A 50 18.60 -25.32 2.57
C ILE A 50 19.08 -24.04 3.28
N SER A 51 19.05 -22.87 2.63
CA SER A 51 19.23 -21.54 3.26
C SER A 51 18.01 -21.11 4.10
N GLU A 52 16.89 -21.81 3.97
CA GLU A 52 15.61 -21.57 4.65
C GLU A 52 15.71 -21.52 6.18
N LEU A 53 16.51 -22.37 6.83
CA LEU A 53 16.48 -22.50 8.29
C LEU A 53 17.10 -21.30 9.04
N LEU A 54 18.26 -20.82 8.55
CA LEU A 54 18.90 -19.62 9.09
C LEU A 54 18.10 -18.37 8.72
N PHE A 55 17.55 -18.33 7.50
CA PHE A 55 16.64 -17.26 7.08
C PHE A 55 15.35 -17.24 7.90
N LEU A 56 14.78 -18.39 8.29
CA LEU A 56 13.54 -18.48 9.09
C LEU A 56 13.65 -17.79 10.45
N PHE A 57 14.80 -17.87 11.12
CA PHE A 57 14.99 -17.21 12.42
C PHE A 57 15.07 -15.68 12.27
N TRP A 58 15.87 -15.20 11.31
CA TRP A 58 15.93 -13.76 10.97
C TRP A 58 14.59 -13.25 10.44
N PHE A 59 13.90 -14.05 9.65
CA PHE A 59 12.57 -13.79 9.13
C PHE A 59 11.56 -13.58 10.24
N LYS A 60 11.42 -14.52 11.17
CA LYS A 60 10.48 -14.40 12.29
C LYS A 60 10.74 -13.16 13.13
N LYS A 61 12.01 -12.77 13.28
CA LYS A 61 12.38 -11.53 14.00
C LYS A 61 11.97 -10.27 13.23
N ILE A 62 12.19 -10.25 11.91
CA ILE A 62 11.79 -9.14 11.03
C ILE A 62 10.27 -9.06 10.94
N GLU A 63 9.59 -10.20 10.78
CA GLU A 63 8.12 -10.33 10.72
C GLU A 63 7.48 -9.86 12.03
N LYS A 64 8.00 -10.25 13.19
CA LYS A 64 7.51 -9.76 14.47
C LYS A 64 7.70 -8.26 14.63
N LYS A 65 8.86 -7.73 14.19
CA LYS A 65 9.12 -6.29 14.19
C LYS A 65 8.15 -5.56 13.26
N GLN A 66 7.88 -6.12 12.09
CA GLN A 66 6.92 -5.58 11.13
C GLN A 66 5.50 -5.58 11.70
N LEU A 67 5.05 -6.70 12.28
CA LEU A 67 3.73 -6.80 12.90
C LEU A 67 3.57 -5.76 14.02
N ASN A 68 4.60 -5.55 14.84
CA ASN A 68 4.59 -4.52 15.88
C ASN A 68 4.48 -3.12 15.29
N LEU A 69 5.23 -2.81 14.22
CA LEU A 69 5.15 -1.52 13.52
C LEU A 69 3.75 -1.29 12.93
N GLU A 70 3.19 -2.29 12.26
CA GLU A 70 1.84 -2.20 11.69
C GLU A 70 0.77 -2.04 12.78
N THR A 71 0.90 -2.76 13.90
CA THR A 71 0.00 -2.63 15.06
C THR A 71 0.07 -1.23 15.67
N GLU A 72 1.28 -0.66 15.78
CA GLU A 72 1.47 0.70 16.28
C GLU A 72 0.82 1.73 15.35
N ILE A 73 1.02 1.58 14.03
CA ILE A 73 0.40 2.44 13.03
C ILE A 73 -1.13 2.35 13.10
N ASP A 74 -1.69 1.15 13.14
CA ASP A 74 -3.14 0.94 13.24
C ASP A 74 -3.69 1.59 14.51
N THR A 75 -2.99 1.41 15.63
CA THR A 75 -3.37 2.03 16.90
C THR A 75 -3.38 3.56 16.78
N LYS A 76 -2.34 4.17 16.20
CA LYS A 76 -2.23 5.63 16.04
C LYS A 76 -3.27 6.20 15.08
N ILE A 77 -3.62 5.47 14.01
CA ILE A 77 -4.72 5.85 13.10
C ILE A 77 -6.05 5.82 13.86
N HIS A 78 -6.31 4.78 14.67
CA HIS A 78 -7.57 4.65 15.40
C HIS A 78 -7.70 5.59 16.61
N THR A 79 -6.60 6.02 17.22
CA THR A 79 -6.60 6.99 18.34
C THR A 79 -6.53 8.45 17.87
N GLY A 80 -6.42 8.71 16.56
CA GLY A 80 -6.38 10.07 16.00
C GLY A 80 -5.00 10.72 16.02
N ASN A 81 -3.93 10.01 16.40
CA ASN A 81 -2.55 10.50 16.43
C ASN A 81 -1.88 10.47 15.05
N ILE A 82 -2.60 10.91 14.03
CA ILE A 82 -2.19 10.85 12.61
C ILE A 82 -0.99 11.76 12.33
N HIS A 83 -0.90 12.90 13.04
CA HIS A 83 0.18 13.86 12.84
C HIS A 83 1.57 13.25 13.06
N GLU A 84 1.73 12.40 14.07
CA GLU A 84 2.99 11.68 14.32
C GLU A 84 3.35 10.73 13.17
N LEU A 85 2.35 10.10 12.56
CA LEU A 85 2.56 9.19 11.44
C LEU A 85 3.03 9.95 10.20
N LEU A 86 2.50 11.16 9.95
CA LEU A 86 2.89 12.00 8.83
C LEU A 86 4.32 12.54 8.93
N GLN A 87 4.91 12.59 10.12
CA GLN A 87 6.32 12.95 10.31
C GLN A 87 7.28 11.81 9.90
N LEU A 88 6.77 10.59 9.68
CA LEU A 88 7.59 9.47 9.23
C LEU A 88 8.10 9.68 7.81
N LYS A 89 9.34 9.25 7.56
CA LYS A 89 10.01 9.48 6.27
C LYS A 89 9.28 8.82 5.10
N ASN A 90 8.95 9.63 4.09
CA ASN A 90 8.19 9.25 2.88
C ASN A 90 6.74 8.84 3.15
N THR A 91 6.19 9.11 4.33
CA THR A 91 4.74 9.09 4.55
C THR A 91 4.14 10.39 4.02
N PHE A 92 2.93 10.32 3.47
CA PHE A 92 2.19 11.50 3.00
C PHE A 92 0.68 11.24 3.01
N SER A 93 -0.11 12.28 2.82
CA SER A 93 -1.55 12.21 2.63
C SER A 93 -1.96 12.90 1.33
N ILE A 94 -3.14 12.54 0.83
CA ILE A 94 -3.83 13.23 -0.27
C ILE A 94 -5.22 13.61 0.26
N GLU A 95 -5.57 14.89 0.20
CA GLU A 95 -6.92 15.34 0.53
C GLU A 95 -7.90 14.87 -0.55
N ILE A 96 -9.03 14.31 -0.13
CA ILE A 96 -10.01 13.69 -1.03
C ILE A 96 -10.59 14.72 -2.01
N ASN A 97 -10.83 15.94 -1.54
CA ASN A 97 -11.31 17.04 -2.37
C ASN A 97 -10.35 17.43 -3.53
N THR A 98 -9.08 17.01 -3.49
CA THR A 98 -8.09 17.25 -4.55
C THR A 98 -8.07 16.14 -5.60
N ILE A 99 -8.72 15.01 -5.33
CA ILE A 99 -8.81 13.87 -6.23
C ILE A 99 -9.95 14.15 -7.23
N GLU A 100 -9.64 13.99 -8.51
CA GLU A 100 -10.61 14.03 -9.60
C GLU A 100 -11.19 12.63 -9.86
N GLU A 101 -10.31 11.65 -10.01
CA GLU A 101 -10.69 10.25 -10.21
C GLU A 101 -9.64 9.28 -9.67
N VAL A 102 -10.09 8.09 -9.28
CA VAL A 102 -9.25 6.94 -8.95
C VAL A 102 -9.41 5.88 -10.03
N LEU A 103 -8.32 5.55 -10.71
CA LEU A 103 -8.30 4.57 -11.79
C LEU A 103 -7.76 3.24 -11.28
N LEU A 104 -8.57 2.17 -11.36
CA LEU A 104 -8.16 0.80 -11.06
C LEU A 104 -7.93 0.04 -12.37
N ASN A 105 -6.70 -0.38 -12.62
CA ASN A 105 -6.37 -1.26 -13.73
C ASN A 105 -6.12 -2.66 -13.18
N LYS A 106 -7.03 -3.59 -13.51
CA LYS A 106 -7.05 -4.98 -13.04
C LYS A 106 -6.12 -5.91 -13.82
N ARG A 107 -5.40 -5.39 -14.81
CA ARG A 107 -4.42 -6.16 -15.57
C ARG A 107 -3.13 -6.27 -14.78
N GLY A 108 -2.93 -7.44 -14.17
CA GLY A 108 -1.68 -7.79 -13.52
C GLY A 108 -0.48 -7.56 -14.43
N THR A 109 0.59 -7.01 -13.85
CA THR A 109 1.86 -6.80 -14.52
C THR A 109 2.98 -7.58 -13.82
N PHE A 110 4.15 -7.59 -14.44
CA PHE A 110 5.36 -8.12 -13.84
C PHE A 110 6.29 -6.94 -13.50
N HIS A 111 6.53 -6.71 -12.21
CA HIS A 111 7.38 -5.64 -11.73
C HIS A 111 8.47 -6.17 -10.82
N THR A 112 9.74 -5.85 -11.11
CA THR A 112 10.90 -6.17 -10.25
C THR A 112 11.05 -7.65 -9.86
N GLY A 113 10.56 -8.59 -10.68
CA GLY A 113 10.63 -10.02 -10.36
C GLY A 113 9.37 -10.62 -9.72
N PHE A 114 8.34 -9.81 -9.49
CA PHE A 114 7.11 -10.20 -8.82
C PHE A 114 5.88 -10.01 -9.73
N ASN A 115 4.91 -10.90 -9.58
CA ASN A 115 3.58 -10.69 -10.14
C ASN A 115 2.85 -9.68 -9.25
N ASP A 116 2.09 -8.79 -9.86
CA ASP A 116 1.19 -7.89 -9.18
C ASP A 116 -0.25 -8.09 -9.69
N ASN A 117 -1.22 -7.57 -8.94
CA ASN A 117 -2.63 -7.63 -9.33
C ASN A 117 -3.01 -6.51 -10.29
N GLY A 118 -2.10 -5.59 -10.61
CA GLY A 118 -2.33 -4.46 -11.48
C GLY A 118 -1.95 -3.14 -10.81
N THR A 119 -2.65 -2.06 -11.15
CA THR A 119 -2.25 -0.72 -10.71
C THR A 119 -3.43 0.14 -10.29
N ILE A 120 -3.19 1.02 -9.32
CA ILE A 120 -4.10 2.10 -8.94
C ILE A 120 -3.44 3.43 -9.29
N SER A 121 -4.22 4.36 -9.85
CA SER A 121 -3.75 5.72 -10.09
C SER A 121 -4.72 6.73 -9.51
N PHE A 122 -4.18 7.71 -8.81
CA PHE A 122 -4.91 8.88 -8.33
C PHE A 122 -4.67 10.02 -9.32
N MET A 123 -5.73 10.45 -10.00
CA MET A 123 -5.72 11.64 -10.83
C MET A 123 -6.16 12.81 -9.96
N LEU A 124 -5.29 13.80 -9.79
CA LEU A 124 -5.59 15.00 -9.02
C LEU A 124 -6.17 16.08 -9.94
N LYS A 125 -7.02 16.95 -9.39
CA LYS A 125 -7.66 18.07 -10.11
C LYS A 125 -6.67 19.07 -10.74
N ASN A 126 -5.41 19.05 -10.30
CA ASN A 126 -4.33 19.85 -10.90
C ASN A 126 -3.66 19.16 -12.11
N GLY A 127 -4.19 18.02 -12.56
CA GLY A 127 -3.65 17.21 -13.67
C GLY A 127 -2.52 16.25 -13.27
N GLN A 128 -2.07 16.25 -12.02
CA GLN A 128 -1.04 15.33 -11.56
C GLN A 128 -1.59 13.91 -11.42
N LYS A 129 -0.84 12.94 -11.95
CA LYS A 129 -1.13 11.50 -11.79
C LYS A 129 -0.15 10.87 -10.81
N ILE A 130 -0.67 10.23 -9.77
CA ILE A 130 0.11 9.45 -8.80
C ILE A 130 -0.23 7.97 -8.98
N LYS A 131 0.73 7.18 -9.48
CA LYS A 131 0.55 5.75 -9.80
C LYS A 131 1.21 4.85 -8.76
N PHE A 132 0.53 3.76 -8.43
CA PHE A 132 1.04 2.67 -7.59
C PHE A 132 0.72 1.31 -8.21
N ILE A 133 1.47 0.31 -7.77
CA ILE A 133 1.27 -1.11 -8.06
C ILE A 133 0.46 -1.71 -6.92
N ILE A 134 -0.49 -2.59 -7.26
CA ILE A 134 -1.31 -3.34 -6.31
C ILE A 134 -0.64 -4.70 -6.08
N PRO A 135 -0.04 -4.96 -4.90
CA PRO A 135 0.63 -6.22 -4.62
C PRO A 135 -0.30 -7.43 -4.77
N GLU A 136 0.25 -8.61 -5.09
CA GLU A 136 -0.50 -9.85 -5.30
C GLU A 136 -1.39 -10.22 -4.10
N GLU A 137 -0.97 -9.89 -2.88
CA GLU A 137 -1.74 -10.10 -1.65
C GLU A 137 -2.92 -9.15 -1.45
N THR A 138 -3.01 -8.04 -2.20
CA THR A 138 -4.08 -7.05 -2.05
C THR A 138 -5.19 -7.34 -3.05
N LEU A 139 -6.38 -7.66 -2.52
CA LEU A 139 -7.57 -7.95 -3.32
C LEU A 139 -8.22 -6.65 -3.82
N PHE A 140 -8.65 -6.63 -5.09
CA PHE A 140 -9.42 -5.51 -5.63
C PHE A 140 -10.72 -5.26 -4.89
N SER A 141 -11.44 -6.32 -4.51
CA SER A 141 -12.68 -6.21 -3.74
C SER A 141 -12.47 -5.45 -2.43
N SER A 142 -11.33 -5.64 -1.77
CA SER A 142 -11.00 -4.88 -0.56
C SER A 142 -10.76 -3.40 -0.84
N ILE A 143 -10.19 -3.05 -2.00
CA ILE A 143 -10.01 -1.65 -2.40
C ILE A 143 -11.37 -1.03 -2.74
N GLU A 144 -12.16 -1.70 -3.56
CA GLU A 144 -13.51 -1.29 -3.97
C GLU A 144 -14.40 -1.06 -2.74
N GLU A 145 -14.54 -2.05 -1.85
CA GLU A 145 -15.33 -1.91 -0.62
C GLU A 145 -14.91 -0.72 0.27
N ILE A 146 -13.63 -0.35 0.23
CA ILE A 146 -13.13 0.80 0.99
C ILE A 146 -13.59 2.09 0.32
N PHE A 147 -13.43 2.22 -0.99
CA PHE A 147 -13.85 3.42 -1.70
C PHE A 147 -15.37 3.55 -1.82
N ASP A 148 -16.12 2.45 -1.90
CA ASP A 148 -17.59 2.43 -1.88
C ASP A 148 -18.15 3.07 -0.60
N GLN A 149 -17.46 2.88 0.53
CA GLN A 149 -17.81 3.55 1.78
C GLN A 149 -17.71 5.08 1.69
N TYR A 150 -16.97 5.60 0.71
CA TYR A 150 -16.69 7.02 0.49
C TYR A 150 -17.13 7.49 -0.91
N GLU A 151 -17.98 6.72 -1.62
CA GLU A 151 -18.40 6.96 -3.02
C GLU A 151 -18.94 8.37 -3.26
N GLN A 152 -19.56 8.99 -2.26
CA GLN A 152 -20.07 10.37 -2.35
C GLN A 152 -18.96 11.43 -2.53
N THR A 153 -17.70 11.05 -2.35
CA THR A 153 -16.56 11.97 -2.35
C THR A 153 -15.48 11.64 -3.38
N ILE A 154 -15.45 10.40 -3.90
CA ILE A 154 -14.41 9.92 -4.82
C ILE A 154 -15.05 9.12 -5.95
N PHE A 155 -14.79 9.52 -7.19
CA PHE A 155 -15.16 8.73 -8.36
C PHE A 155 -14.10 7.66 -8.63
N VAL A 156 -14.49 6.38 -8.59
CA VAL A 156 -13.63 5.24 -8.92
C VAL A 156 -14.03 4.65 -10.27
N ARG A 157 -13.04 4.43 -11.14
CA ARG A 157 -13.25 3.86 -12.47
C ARG A 157 -12.32 2.69 -12.73
N GLU A 158 -12.90 1.58 -13.19
CA GLU A 158 -12.15 0.46 -13.71
C GLU A 158 -11.69 0.69 -15.16
N VAL A 159 -10.46 0.30 -15.44
CA VAL A 159 -9.85 0.36 -16.77
C VAL A 159 -9.37 -1.04 -17.14
N PHE A 160 -9.91 -1.58 -18.24
CA PHE A 160 -9.58 -2.91 -18.78
C PHE A 160 -8.33 -2.86 -19.67
#